data_AF-A0A961BV81-F1
#
_entry.id   AF-A0A961BV81-F1
#
_cell.length_a   1.000
_cell.length_b   1.000
_cell.length_c   1.000
_cell.angle_alpha   90.00
_cell.angle_beta   90.00
_cell.angle_gamma   90.00
#
_symmetry.space_group_name_H-M   'P 1'
#
loop_
_entity.id
_entity.type
_entity.pdbx_description
1 polymer ?
#
loop_
_entity_poly.entity_id
_entity_poly.type
_entity_poly.pdbx_seq_one_letter_code
_entity_poly.pdbx_strand_id
1 'polypeptide(L)'
;MQLQRLESVDAFVVRDLEGVPAAGVVRSAPKILTDGATWLARSMTYRFASFERRAGGASAGVNARPDDRAAAIASFASAVEADVAAGELLLEPGKGIDADGAAVLRAGDPRPDDWWAAHHDLTAAGVLAGLVAVGGADGTRVILEGVDAMAPALRTALVGQLLAGGARIVAVSTSSGGAVAPDG
;
A
#
# COMPACT_ATOMS: atom_id res chain seq x y z
N MET A 1 7.84 -6.97 -18.11
CA MET A 1 6.81 -7.54 -17.22
C MET A 1 7.18 -8.98 -16.92
N GLN A 2 7.38 -9.30 -15.65
CA GLN A 2 7.74 -10.62 -15.15
C GLN A 2 6.75 -11.07 -14.08
N LEU A 3 6.17 -12.26 -14.27
CA LEU A 3 5.36 -12.96 -13.29
C LEU A 3 6.17 -14.13 -12.73
N GLN A 4 6.48 -14.07 -11.45
CA GLN A 4 7.13 -15.13 -10.70
C GLN A 4 6.08 -15.83 -9.84
N ARG A 5 5.82 -17.12 -10.10
CA ARG A 5 5.04 -17.97 -9.17
C ARG A 5 5.99 -18.60 -8.18
N LEU A 6 5.58 -18.71 -6.92
CA LEU A 6 6.38 -19.33 -5.88
C LEU A 6 6.02 -20.81 -5.75
N GLU A 7 7.02 -21.65 -5.54
CA GLU A 7 6.81 -23.11 -5.42
C GLU A 7 6.45 -23.52 -3.99
N SER A 8 6.93 -22.76 -2.98
CA SER A 8 6.75 -23.06 -1.55
C SER A 8 5.40 -22.66 -0.97
N VAL A 9 4.61 -21.86 -1.69
CA VAL A 9 3.31 -21.32 -1.25
C VAL A 9 2.48 -20.94 -2.49
N ASP A 10 1.16 -21.04 -2.41
CA ASP A 10 0.26 -20.50 -3.45
C ASP A 10 0.30 -18.96 -3.44
N ALA A 11 1.36 -18.42 -4.02
CA ALA A 11 1.61 -17.00 -4.12
C ALA A 11 2.38 -16.67 -5.40
N PHE A 12 2.41 -15.38 -5.72
CA PHE A 12 3.13 -14.87 -6.87
C PHE A 12 3.56 -13.42 -6.66
N VAL A 13 4.59 -13.02 -7.39
CA VAL A 13 5.09 -11.65 -7.50
C VAL A 13 5.02 -11.22 -8.97
N VAL A 14 4.48 -10.04 -9.22
CA VAL A 14 4.53 -9.38 -10.53
C VAL A 14 5.46 -8.18 -10.44
N ARG A 15 6.43 -8.10 -11.36
CA ARG A 15 7.29 -6.94 -11.59
C ARG A 15 7.01 -6.38 -12.97
N ASP A 16 6.67 -5.11 -13.07
CA ASP A 16 6.27 -4.51 -14.34
C ASP A 16 7.44 -4.35 -15.32
N LEU A 17 8.61 -3.95 -14.81
CA LEU A 17 9.84 -3.75 -15.57
C LEU A 17 10.90 -4.81 -15.21
N GLU A 18 11.82 -5.07 -16.14
CA GLU A 18 12.94 -6.01 -15.97
C GLU A 18 14.22 -5.26 -15.63
N GLY A 19 15.10 -5.87 -14.82
CA GLY A 19 16.44 -5.35 -14.54
C GLY A 19 16.47 -4.03 -13.77
N VAL A 20 15.39 -3.66 -13.10
CA VAL A 20 15.32 -2.50 -12.20
C VAL A 20 14.68 -2.91 -10.87
N PRO A 21 15.12 -2.34 -9.73
CA PRO A 21 14.45 -2.53 -8.45
C PRO A 21 12.97 -2.20 -8.55
N ALA A 22 12.13 -3.02 -7.93
CA ALA A 22 10.69 -2.88 -7.99
C ALA A 22 10.08 -2.72 -6.60
N ALA A 23 9.12 -1.80 -6.47
CA ALA A 23 8.42 -1.56 -5.22
C ALA A 23 6.90 -1.54 -5.38
N GLY A 24 6.17 -1.96 -4.35
CA GLY A 24 4.72 -1.94 -4.38
C GLY A 24 4.09 -2.67 -3.21
N VAL A 25 3.02 -3.43 -3.46
CA VAL A 25 2.16 -3.98 -2.39
C VAL A 25 1.98 -5.48 -2.51
N VAL A 26 1.99 -6.17 -1.38
CA VAL A 26 1.54 -7.56 -1.24
C VAL A 26 0.19 -7.61 -0.56
N ARG A 27 -0.73 -8.44 -1.06
CA ARG A 27 -2.06 -8.65 -0.48
C ARG A 27 -2.27 -10.13 -0.19
N SER A 28 -3.17 -10.43 0.75
CA SER A 28 -3.61 -11.80 1.01
C SER A 28 -5.13 -11.92 0.98
N ALA A 29 -5.62 -12.94 0.30
CA ALA A 29 -7.05 -13.30 0.24
C ALA A 29 -7.17 -14.78 -0.17
N PRO A 30 -8.34 -15.41 -0.05
CA PRO A 30 -8.54 -16.78 -0.53
C PRO A 30 -8.24 -16.94 -2.03
N LYS A 31 -8.42 -15.88 -2.82
CA LYS A 31 -8.05 -15.83 -4.23
C LYS A 31 -7.69 -14.42 -4.66
N ILE A 32 -6.48 -14.27 -5.19
CA ILE A 32 -5.97 -13.07 -5.86
C ILE A 32 -5.61 -13.48 -7.29
N LEU A 33 -6.11 -12.71 -8.25
CA LEU A 33 -5.87 -12.94 -9.67
C LEU A 33 -4.61 -12.19 -10.12
N THR A 34 -3.81 -12.85 -10.95
CA THR A 34 -2.58 -12.30 -11.52
C THR A 34 -2.85 -11.05 -12.37
N ASP A 35 -3.98 -11.00 -13.07
CA ASP A 35 -4.33 -9.86 -13.93
C ASP A 35 -4.49 -8.57 -13.13
N GLY A 36 -5.19 -8.63 -12.00
CA GLY A 36 -5.36 -7.47 -11.12
C GLY A 36 -4.04 -7.01 -10.51
N ALA A 37 -3.16 -7.94 -10.13
CA ALA A 37 -1.82 -7.60 -9.65
C ALA A 37 -0.92 -7.03 -10.77
N THR A 38 -1.08 -7.50 -12.00
CA THR A 38 -0.35 -7.00 -13.17
C THR A 38 -0.69 -5.54 -13.45
N TRP A 39 -1.97 -5.18 -13.44
CA TRP A 39 -2.38 -3.78 -13.59
C TRP A 39 -1.92 -2.91 -12.42
N LEU A 40 -1.94 -3.44 -11.20
CA LEU A 40 -1.45 -2.72 -10.04
C LEU A 40 0.06 -2.46 -10.11
N ALA A 41 0.86 -3.47 -10.44
CA ALA A 41 2.30 -3.31 -10.66
C ALA A 41 2.59 -2.23 -11.71
N ARG A 42 1.87 -2.23 -12.83
CA ARG A 42 2.02 -1.19 -13.87
C ARG A 42 1.63 0.21 -13.40
N SER A 43 0.55 0.34 -12.62
CA SER A 43 0.19 1.64 -12.02
C SER A 43 1.27 2.15 -11.06
N MET A 44 1.95 1.25 -10.34
CA MET A 44 3.07 1.61 -9.47
C MET A 44 4.28 2.10 -10.27
N THR A 45 4.59 1.49 -11.42
CA THR A 45 5.62 2.02 -12.34
C THR A 45 5.27 3.43 -12.80
N TYR A 46 4.03 3.68 -13.21
CA TYR A 46 3.61 5.03 -13.62
C TYR A 46 3.68 6.02 -12.46
N ARG A 47 3.34 5.59 -11.23
CA ARG A 47 3.54 6.42 -10.04
C ARG A 47 5.00 6.81 -9.88
N PHE A 48 5.94 5.86 -9.95
CA PHE A 48 7.36 6.17 -9.85
C PHE A 48 7.84 7.09 -10.97
N ALA A 49 7.41 6.84 -12.20
CA ALA A 49 7.75 7.66 -13.36
C ALA A 49 7.24 9.11 -13.22
N SER A 50 6.02 9.32 -12.71
CA SER A 50 5.45 10.66 -12.45
C SER A 50 6.24 11.46 -11.40
N PHE A 51 7.00 10.79 -10.55
CA PHE A 51 7.91 11.41 -9.58
C PHE A 51 9.39 11.29 -10.00
N GLU A 52 9.64 10.98 -11.29
CA GLU A 52 10.98 10.84 -11.88
C GLU A 52 11.89 9.86 -11.14
N ARG A 53 11.29 8.82 -10.53
CA ARG A 53 12.02 7.78 -9.78
C ARG A 53 12.40 6.63 -10.70
N ARG A 54 13.65 6.19 -10.61
CA ARG A 54 14.21 5.05 -11.34
C ARG A 54 13.87 3.73 -10.66
N ALA A 55 12.58 3.40 -10.60
CA ALA A 55 12.09 2.16 -10.00
C ALA A 55 10.92 1.59 -10.82
N GLY A 56 10.81 0.27 -10.85
CA GLY A 56 9.65 -0.44 -11.38
C GLY A 56 8.56 -0.58 -10.32
N GLY A 57 7.34 -0.84 -10.76
CA GLY A 57 6.24 -1.23 -9.89
C GLY A 57 6.17 -2.74 -9.68
N ALA A 58 5.82 -3.14 -8.46
CA ALA A 58 5.56 -4.52 -8.09
C ALA A 58 4.16 -4.71 -7.51
N SER A 59 3.62 -5.92 -7.65
CA SER A 59 2.46 -6.35 -6.86
C SER A 59 2.49 -7.85 -6.64
N ALA A 60 2.21 -8.28 -5.41
CA ALA A 60 2.18 -9.68 -5.04
C ALA A 60 0.83 -10.10 -4.46
N GLY A 61 0.52 -11.38 -4.60
CA GLY A 61 -0.67 -12.00 -4.03
C GLY A 61 -0.32 -13.30 -3.32
N VAL A 62 -0.76 -13.44 -2.07
CA VAL A 62 -0.70 -14.67 -1.28
C VAL A 62 -2.10 -15.24 -1.17
N ASN A 63 -2.36 -16.35 -1.87
CA ASN A 63 -3.65 -17.04 -1.83
C ASN A 63 -3.70 -17.92 -0.58
N ALA A 64 -4.51 -17.52 0.41
CA ALA A 64 -4.65 -18.27 1.64
C ALA A 64 -6.04 -18.08 2.25
N ARG A 65 -6.58 -19.16 2.82
CA ARG A 65 -7.75 -19.08 3.69
C ARG A 65 -7.38 -18.34 4.98
N PRO A 66 -8.35 -17.77 5.71
CA PRO A 66 -8.08 -17.05 6.95
C PRO A 66 -7.21 -17.83 7.94
N ASP A 67 -7.53 -19.12 8.14
CA ASP A 67 -6.85 -19.97 9.13
C ASP A 67 -5.38 -20.31 8.75
N ASP A 68 -5.08 -20.35 7.45
CA ASP A 68 -3.74 -20.69 6.93
C ASP A 68 -2.87 -19.45 6.65
N ARG A 69 -3.44 -18.25 6.81
CA ARG A 69 -2.86 -17.02 6.26
C ARG A 69 -1.51 -16.68 6.86
N ALA A 70 -1.37 -16.77 8.17
CA ALA A 70 -0.12 -16.42 8.86
C ALA A 70 1.05 -17.30 8.36
N ALA A 71 0.82 -18.62 8.24
CA ALA A 71 1.81 -19.55 7.72
C ALA A 71 2.15 -19.27 6.25
N ALA A 72 1.14 -18.96 5.43
CA ALA A 72 1.35 -18.62 4.02
C ALA A 72 2.17 -17.32 3.85
N ILE A 73 1.91 -16.30 4.67
CA ILE A 73 2.69 -15.05 4.66
C ILE A 73 4.14 -15.29 5.08
N ALA A 74 4.39 -16.13 6.09
CA ALA A 74 5.74 -16.49 6.49
C ALA A 74 6.50 -17.25 5.40
N SER A 75 5.85 -18.23 4.75
CA SER A 75 6.43 -18.96 3.62
C SER A 75 6.72 -18.03 2.44
N PHE A 76 5.81 -17.09 2.15
CA PHE A 76 6.01 -16.06 1.13
C PHE A 76 7.22 -15.17 1.45
N ALA A 77 7.32 -14.66 2.69
CA ALA A 77 8.41 -13.78 3.10
C ALA A 77 9.77 -14.46 2.95
N SER A 78 9.90 -15.71 3.39
CA SER A 78 11.11 -16.50 3.21
C SER A 78 11.46 -16.72 1.73
N ALA A 79 10.45 -16.96 0.88
CA ALA A 79 10.68 -17.19 -0.55
C ALA A 79 11.14 -15.95 -1.33
N VAL A 80 10.91 -14.73 -0.79
CA VAL A 80 11.35 -13.46 -1.42
C VAL A 80 12.48 -12.76 -0.65
N GLU A 81 12.95 -13.35 0.46
CA GLU A 81 13.90 -12.75 1.39
C GLU A 81 15.17 -12.23 0.70
N ALA A 82 15.74 -13.01 -0.22
CA ALA A 82 16.95 -12.63 -0.94
C ALA A 82 16.76 -11.36 -1.79
N ASP A 83 15.63 -11.26 -2.50
CA ASP A 83 15.30 -10.09 -3.33
C ASP A 83 15.00 -8.85 -2.47
N VAL A 84 14.35 -9.06 -1.31
CA VAL A 84 14.07 -8.00 -0.34
C VAL A 84 15.35 -7.47 0.28
N ALA A 85 16.21 -8.35 0.78
CA ALA A 85 17.49 -7.96 1.41
C ALA A 85 18.43 -7.25 0.42
N ALA A 86 18.39 -7.61 -0.86
CA ALA A 86 19.13 -6.92 -1.92
C ALA A 86 18.52 -5.56 -2.32
N GLY A 87 17.29 -5.26 -1.88
CA GLY A 87 16.55 -4.06 -2.28
C GLY A 87 15.96 -4.13 -3.69
N GLU A 88 15.97 -5.30 -4.33
CA GLU A 88 15.42 -5.53 -5.67
C GLU A 88 13.90 -5.68 -5.68
N LEU A 89 13.32 -6.06 -4.53
CA LEU A 89 11.88 -6.14 -4.32
C LEU A 89 11.50 -5.55 -2.97
N LEU A 90 10.74 -4.45 -2.97
CA LEU A 90 10.27 -3.80 -1.73
C LEU A 90 8.75 -3.81 -1.69
N LEU A 91 8.16 -4.58 -0.77
CA LEU A 91 6.71 -4.74 -0.67
C LEU A 91 6.18 -4.16 0.62
N GLU A 92 5.11 -3.37 0.51
CA GLU A 92 4.33 -2.90 1.65
C GLU A 92 3.16 -3.86 1.91
N PRO A 93 2.79 -4.07 3.19
CA PRO A 93 1.65 -4.88 3.55
C PRO A 93 0.35 -4.19 3.11
N GLY A 94 -0.46 -4.89 2.32
CA GLY A 94 -1.77 -4.44 1.86
C GLY A 94 -2.94 -5.20 2.50
N LYS A 95 -4.09 -5.15 1.83
CA LYS A 95 -5.32 -5.79 2.30
C LYS A 95 -5.10 -7.28 2.63
N GLY A 96 -5.58 -7.65 3.80
CA GLY A 96 -5.53 -9.02 4.31
C GLY A 96 -4.28 -9.37 5.09
N ILE A 97 -3.33 -8.44 5.25
CA ILE A 97 -2.12 -8.62 6.04
C ILE A 97 -2.28 -7.81 7.34
N ASP A 98 -2.12 -8.48 8.47
CA ASP A 98 -2.21 -7.88 9.80
C ASP A 98 -0.85 -7.37 10.29
N ALA A 99 -0.79 -6.91 11.55
CA ALA A 99 0.42 -6.34 12.13
C ALA A 99 1.56 -7.37 12.23
N ASP A 100 1.25 -8.62 12.58
CA ASP A 100 2.24 -9.69 12.71
C ASP A 100 2.78 -10.10 11.33
N GLY A 101 1.89 -10.27 10.34
CA GLY A 101 2.30 -10.51 8.96
C GLY A 101 3.10 -9.35 8.35
N ALA A 102 2.76 -8.11 8.70
CA ALA A 102 3.53 -6.94 8.32
C ALA A 102 4.93 -6.94 8.94
N ALA A 103 5.07 -7.32 10.21
CA ALA A 103 6.37 -7.45 10.86
C ALA A 103 7.24 -8.52 10.19
N VAL A 104 6.64 -9.66 9.83
CA VAL A 104 7.33 -10.73 9.09
C VAL A 104 7.81 -10.25 7.72
N LEU A 105 6.99 -9.52 6.97
CA LEU A 105 7.37 -9.00 5.65
C LEU A 105 8.45 -7.92 5.69
N ARG A 106 8.55 -7.19 6.80
CA ARG A 106 9.58 -6.15 7.00
C ARG A 106 10.91 -6.71 7.45
N ALA A 107 10.96 -7.97 7.89
CA ALA A 107 12.20 -8.59 8.31
C ALA A 107 13.19 -8.63 7.14
N GLY A 108 14.36 -8.02 7.31
CA GLY A 108 15.39 -7.96 6.27
C GLY A 108 15.15 -6.89 5.20
N ASP A 109 14.09 -6.08 5.30
CA ASP A 109 13.88 -4.95 4.39
C ASP A 109 14.94 -3.86 4.64
N PRO A 110 15.67 -3.40 3.60
CA PRO A 110 16.77 -2.45 3.78
C PRO A 110 16.30 -1.00 3.94
N ARG A 111 15.00 -0.71 3.81
CA ARG A 111 14.47 0.64 4.05
C ARG A 111 14.69 1.02 5.52
N PRO A 112 15.20 2.24 5.79
CA PRO A 112 15.53 2.65 7.14
C PRO A 112 14.29 2.81 8.03
N ASP A 113 14.46 2.66 9.34
CA ASP A 113 13.35 2.71 10.31
C ASP A 113 12.58 4.03 10.29
N ASP A 114 13.26 5.14 9.99
CA ASP A 114 12.65 6.46 9.86
C ASP A 114 11.68 6.54 8.67
N TRP A 115 11.95 5.83 7.58
CA TRP A 115 11.03 5.68 6.46
C TRP A 115 9.73 5.01 6.93
N TRP A 116 9.84 3.91 7.68
CA TRP A 116 8.66 3.21 8.23
C TRP A 116 7.90 4.04 9.24
N ALA A 117 8.58 4.86 10.04
CA ALA A 117 7.95 5.79 10.96
C ALA A 117 7.19 6.92 10.21
N ALA A 118 7.72 7.40 9.09
CA ALA A 118 7.20 8.60 8.42
C ALA A 118 6.31 8.34 7.19
N HIS A 119 6.35 7.16 6.55
CA HIS A 119 5.72 6.94 5.24
C HIS A 119 4.20 7.24 5.19
N HIS A 120 3.47 6.99 6.29
CA HIS A 120 2.05 7.33 6.40
C HIS A 120 1.82 8.83 6.45
N ASP A 121 2.61 9.57 7.23
CA ASP A 121 2.56 11.03 7.31
C ASP A 121 2.95 11.68 5.99
N LEU A 122 3.95 11.12 5.29
CA LEU A 122 4.36 11.56 3.96
C LEU A 122 3.27 11.31 2.91
N THR A 123 2.57 10.18 3.00
CA THR A 123 1.44 9.88 2.11
C THR A 123 0.29 10.86 2.35
N ALA A 124 -0.07 11.10 3.62
CA ALA A 124 -1.05 12.12 3.99
C ALA A 124 -0.66 13.51 3.48
N ALA A 125 0.63 13.87 3.58
CA ALA A 125 1.12 15.17 3.17
C ALA A 125 1.04 15.34 1.65
N GLY A 126 1.33 14.27 0.90
CA GLY A 126 1.12 14.24 -0.54
C GLY A 126 -0.35 14.43 -0.94
N VAL A 127 -1.29 13.85 -0.19
CA VAL A 127 -2.73 14.08 -0.44
C VAL A 127 -3.11 15.54 -0.20
N LEU A 128 -2.68 16.13 0.92
CA LEU A 128 -2.92 17.55 1.20
C LEU A 128 -2.28 18.46 0.15
N ALA A 129 -1.04 18.18 -0.26
CA ALA A 129 -0.35 18.92 -1.31
C ALA A 129 -1.11 18.83 -2.65
N GLY A 130 -1.63 17.66 -3.00
CA GLY A 130 -2.47 17.47 -4.18
C GLY A 130 -3.76 18.28 -4.12
N LEU A 131 -4.42 18.31 -2.95
CA LEU A 131 -5.60 19.14 -2.72
C LEU A 131 -5.31 20.63 -2.93
N VAL A 132 -4.22 21.13 -2.36
CA VAL A 132 -3.79 22.53 -2.54
C VAL A 132 -3.45 22.84 -3.99
N ALA A 133 -2.77 21.92 -4.68
CA ALA A 133 -2.37 22.10 -6.08
C ALA A 133 -3.57 22.24 -7.04
N VAL A 134 -4.73 21.68 -6.70
CA VAL A 134 -5.97 21.84 -7.48
C VAL A 134 -6.85 23.00 -7.01
N GLY A 135 -6.33 23.87 -6.15
CA GLY A 135 -7.04 25.06 -5.65
C GLY A 135 -7.82 24.85 -4.36
N GLY A 136 -7.60 23.74 -3.65
CA GLY A 136 -8.12 23.56 -2.30
C GLY A 136 -7.56 24.61 -1.34
N ALA A 137 -8.45 25.23 -0.58
CA ALA A 137 -8.15 26.26 0.42
C ALA A 137 -8.77 25.92 1.78
N ASP A 138 -8.58 26.79 2.78
CA ASP A 138 -9.27 26.69 4.06
C ASP A 138 -10.79 26.58 3.86
N GLY A 139 -11.43 25.70 4.62
CA GLY A 139 -12.84 25.35 4.48
C GLY A 139 -13.18 24.37 3.35
N THR A 140 -12.19 23.88 2.58
CA THR A 140 -12.47 22.91 1.50
C THR A 140 -13.17 21.68 2.03
N ARG A 141 -14.32 21.34 1.43
CA ARG A 141 -15.14 20.20 1.85
C ARG A 141 -14.56 18.91 1.27
N VAL A 142 -14.22 17.98 2.13
CA VAL A 142 -13.61 16.70 1.79
C VAL A 142 -14.54 15.56 2.18
N ILE A 143 -14.64 14.57 1.30
CA ILE A 143 -15.31 13.30 1.57
C ILE A 143 -14.23 12.21 1.54
N LEU A 144 -14.19 11.37 2.57
CA LEU A 144 -13.26 10.25 2.65
C LEU A 144 -14.00 8.94 2.41
N GLU A 145 -13.67 8.26 1.32
CA GLU A 145 -14.27 6.96 0.97
C GLU A 145 -13.38 5.80 1.45
N GLY A 146 -13.99 4.75 2.02
CA GLY A 146 -13.31 3.50 2.36
C GLY A 146 -12.27 3.63 3.46
N VAL A 147 -12.54 4.45 4.49
CA VAL A 147 -11.56 4.74 5.57
C VAL A 147 -11.21 3.51 6.43
N ASP A 148 -12.04 2.47 6.38
CA ASP A 148 -11.82 1.17 7.03
C ASP A 148 -10.81 0.30 6.29
N ALA A 149 -10.58 0.53 5.00
CA ALA A 149 -9.56 -0.17 4.20
C ALA A 149 -8.15 0.41 4.36
N MET A 150 -8.02 1.61 4.96
CA MET A 150 -6.74 2.26 5.22
C MET A 150 -6.05 1.67 6.45
N ALA A 151 -4.71 1.63 6.42
CA ALA A 151 -3.93 1.38 7.63
C ALA A 151 -4.33 2.41 8.72
N PRO A 152 -4.51 2.01 9.98
CA PRO A 152 -4.93 2.92 11.04
C PRO A 152 -4.06 4.18 11.17
N ALA A 153 -2.74 4.02 11.03
CA ALA A 153 -1.80 5.14 11.08
C ALA A 153 -1.97 6.10 9.89
N LEU A 154 -2.15 5.60 8.66
CA LEU A 154 -2.46 6.44 7.50
C LEU A 154 -3.77 7.21 7.68
N ARG A 155 -4.81 6.55 8.20
CA ARG A 155 -6.10 7.21 8.46
C ARG A 155 -5.93 8.37 9.44
N THR A 156 -5.24 8.14 10.56
CA THR A 156 -4.98 9.17 11.57
C THR A 156 -4.17 10.33 10.98
N ALA A 157 -3.09 10.04 10.25
CA ALA A 157 -2.26 11.04 9.60
C ALA A 157 -3.04 11.88 8.59
N LEU A 158 -3.82 11.24 7.71
CA LEU A 158 -4.62 11.89 6.68
C LEU A 158 -5.66 12.83 7.29
N VAL A 159 -6.45 12.36 8.27
CA VAL A 159 -7.45 13.19 8.95
C VAL A 159 -6.78 14.37 9.65
N GLY A 160 -5.71 14.13 10.40
CA GLY A 160 -5.00 15.17 11.13
C GLY A 160 -4.47 16.27 10.22
N GLN A 161 -3.84 15.89 9.09
CA GLN A 161 -3.27 16.86 8.16
C GLN A 161 -4.33 17.61 7.35
N LEU A 162 -5.43 16.95 6.94
CA LEU A 162 -6.55 17.64 6.29
C LEU A 162 -7.14 18.71 7.21
N LEU A 163 -7.41 18.38 8.47
CA LEU A 163 -7.96 19.32 9.44
C LEU A 163 -6.96 20.44 9.76
N ALA A 164 -5.67 20.12 9.96
CA ALA A 164 -4.63 21.12 10.18
C ALA A 164 -4.43 22.04 8.96
N GLY A 165 -4.68 21.54 7.76
CA GLY A 165 -4.72 22.30 6.51
C GLY A 165 -6.01 23.11 6.30
N GLY A 166 -6.93 23.11 7.26
CA GLY A 166 -8.19 23.87 7.19
C GLY A 166 -9.32 23.18 6.43
N ALA A 167 -9.12 21.95 5.95
CA ALA A 167 -10.19 21.22 5.27
C ALA A 167 -11.32 20.84 6.26
N ARG A 168 -12.55 20.75 5.74
CA ARG A 168 -13.72 20.26 6.47
C ARG A 168 -14.11 18.89 5.96
N ILE A 169 -14.00 17.86 6.79
CA ILE A 169 -14.42 16.50 6.43
C ILE A 169 -15.93 16.42 6.63
N VAL A 170 -16.70 16.43 5.54
CA VAL A 170 -18.17 16.50 5.61
C VAL A 170 -18.87 15.16 5.44
N ALA A 171 -18.12 14.13 5.02
CA ALA A 171 -18.61 12.76 5.01
C ALA A 171 -17.47 11.75 5.05
N VAL A 172 -17.76 10.59 5.62
CA VAL A 172 -16.89 9.41 5.61
C VAL A 172 -17.69 8.17 5.24
N SER A 173 -17.08 7.24 4.51
CA SER A 173 -17.68 5.93 4.25
C SER A 173 -16.75 4.77 4.59
N THR A 174 -17.36 3.65 4.94
CA THR A 174 -16.74 2.35 5.13
C THR A 174 -17.47 1.30 4.31
N SER A 175 -16.97 0.07 4.30
CA SER A 175 -17.71 -1.07 3.76
C SER A 175 -19.09 -1.31 4.42
N SER A 176 -19.33 -0.75 5.61
CA SER A 176 -20.59 -0.92 6.37
C SER A 176 -21.60 0.21 6.20
N GLY A 177 -21.25 1.30 5.51
CA GLY A 177 -22.12 2.46 5.32
C GLY A 177 -21.37 3.79 5.34
N GLY A 178 -22.11 4.89 5.36
CA GLY A 178 -21.53 6.24 5.39
C GLY A 178 -22.19 7.14 6.42
N ALA A 179 -21.44 8.13 6.89
CA ALA A 179 -21.91 9.19 7.74
C ALA A 179 -21.67 10.55 7.06
N VAL A 180 -22.62 11.46 7.19
CA VAL A 180 -22.56 12.82 6.62
C VAL A 180 -22.76 13.81 7.75
N ALA A 181 -21.85 14.78 7.84
CA ALA A 181 -21.91 15.93 8.74
C ALA A 181 -21.70 17.19 7.88
N PRO A 182 -22.78 17.86 7.41
CA PRO A 182 -22.66 18.95 6.45
C PRO A 182 -21.74 20.09 6.89
N ASP A 183 -21.63 20.30 8.21
CA ASP A 183 -20.87 21.39 8.83
C ASP A 183 -19.43 21.00 9.23
N GLY A 184 -19.06 19.71 9.09
CA GLY A 184 -17.78 19.14 9.52
C GLY A 184 -17.88 18.33 10.80
#